data_AF-A0A1R1JTI6-F1
#
_entry.id   AF-A0A1R1JTI6-F1
#
_cell.length_a   1.000
_cell.length_b   1.000
_cell.length_c   1.000
_cell.angle_alpha   90.00
_cell.angle_beta   90.00
_cell.angle_gamma   90.00
#
_symmetry.space_group_name_H-M   'P 1'
#
loop_
_entity.id
_entity.type
_entity.pdbx_description
1 polymer ?
#
loop_
_entity_poly.entity_id
_entity_poly.type
_entity_poly.pdbx_seq_one_letter_code
_entity_poly.pdbx_strand_id
1 'polypeptide(L)'
;MAKTQSKVHMHMNGRLAVERGAVKVGKDAKIGFEDLDNLGVGLRAMDSALTGPAVTNGAMLSHMLQTWLPGTLRVVTQVRNIDEIAGITTVGRWEDELISLRVAEPAAKAELYGDTTNIPLADYRQSIESRGIVRFEQGFQVGKLEDARQAAIGYQAADEKRRAATESLDISRNQVGFYGFNQPDTNVYGLLNDPSLPAFVSATTPWLTANFDQLVAEFTGMYNQLETQMGGELKDSSKLVLVLPTGYRSIFSVYSPAASGMTFRQWLNENFPNTRVVSTAEFKDANGGLDVAYLFVENAAEQDDSDITSASLIQAVPVRYQVLGSENRIKGYIEDAINATAGIFVLRPWAFARKTISAS
;
A
#
# COMPACT_ATOMS: atom_id res chain seq x y z
N MET A 1 -6.73 33.37 -15.48
CA MET A 1 -6.94 31.90 -15.50
C MET A 1 -6.97 31.41 -14.06
N ALA A 2 -8.10 30.86 -13.63
CA ALA A 2 -8.24 30.30 -12.28
C ALA A 2 -7.36 29.04 -12.15
N LYS A 3 -6.62 28.91 -11.04
CA LYS A 3 -5.80 27.73 -10.73
C LYS A 3 -6.70 26.50 -10.55
N THR A 4 -6.96 25.76 -11.62
CA THR A 4 -7.60 24.43 -11.59
C THR A 4 -6.58 23.37 -11.18
N GLN A 5 -5.95 23.53 -10.02
CA GLN A 5 -5.20 22.47 -9.37
C GLN A 5 -6.05 21.98 -8.21
N SER A 6 -6.35 20.68 -8.17
CA SER A 6 -7.03 20.07 -7.02
C SER A 6 -6.19 20.34 -5.77
N LYS A 7 -6.76 21.01 -4.76
CA LYS A 7 -6.07 21.16 -3.47
C LYS A 7 -5.95 19.77 -2.84
N VAL A 8 -4.75 19.39 -2.40
CA VAL A 8 -4.55 18.19 -1.59
C VAL A 8 -5.32 18.41 -0.29
N HIS A 9 -6.39 17.64 -0.07
CA HIS A 9 -7.28 17.82 1.09
C HIS A 9 -6.68 17.27 2.37
N MET A 10 -5.90 16.19 2.23
CA MET A 10 -5.17 15.55 3.32
C MET A 10 -4.06 14.70 2.71
N HIS A 11 -2.83 14.87 3.20
CA HIS A 11 -1.73 13.95 2.95
C HIS A 11 -1.28 13.39 4.29
N MET A 12 -1.32 12.07 4.44
CA MET A 12 -0.83 11.38 5.62
C MET A 12 0.23 10.38 5.16
N ASN A 13 1.47 10.59 5.59
CA ASN A 13 2.54 9.65 5.29
C ASN A 13 2.33 8.32 6.05
N GLY A 14 3.00 7.26 5.59
CA GLY A 14 2.87 5.92 6.16
C GLY A 14 3.18 5.88 7.67
N ARG A 15 4.15 6.68 8.12
CA ARG A 15 4.50 6.79 9.55
C ARG A 15 3.36 7.34 10.42
N LEU A 16 2.71 8.44 9.99
CA LEU A 16 1.56 9.01 10.71
C LEU A 16 0.32 8.12 10.63
N ALA A 17 0.18 7.34 9.55
CA ALA A 17 -0.87 6.32 9.42
C ALA A 17 -0.73 5.21 10.48
N VAL A 18 0.51 4.79 10.78
CA VAL A 18 0.81 3.80 11.83
C VAL A 18 0.60 4.38 13.23
N GLU A 19 1.02 5.63 13.48
CA GLU A 19 0.85 6.30 14.78
C GLU A 19 -0.62 6.51 15.16
N ARG A 20 -1.50 6.77 14.18
CA ARG A 20 -2.95 6.82 14.37
C ARG A 20 -3.62 5.43 14.29
N GLY A 21 -2.84 4.37 14.51
CA GLY A 21 -3.15 2.97 14.20
C GLY A 21 -4.60 2.54 14.44
N ALA A 22 -5.02 1.52 13.68
CA ALA A 22 -6.36 0.94 13.79
C ALA A 22 -6.76 0.72 15.25
N VAL A 23 -7.97 1.15 15.62
CA VAL A 23 -8.53 1.03 16.98
C VAL A 23 -8.28 -0.38 17.51
N LYS A 24 -7.28 -0.52 18.39
CA LYS A 24 -6.91 -1.78 19.01
C LYS A 24 -7.79 -1.98 20.24
N VAL A 25 -8.81 -2.82 20.12
CA VAL A 25 -9.36 -3.53 21.28
C VAL A 25 -8.53 -4.78 21.43
N GLY A 26 -7.65 -4.81 22.41
CA GLY A 26 -6.86 -5.98 22.75
C GLY A 26 -7.42 -6.65 24.00
N LYS A 27 -7.49 -7.99 23.99
CA LYS A 27 -6.71 -8.80 24.93
C LYS A 27 -6.64 -10.27 24.50
N ASP A 28 -5.40 -10.70 24.31
CA ASP A 28 -4.89 -12.07 24.48
C ASP A 28 -5.10 -13.08 23.34
N ALA A 29 -4.03 -13.20 22.55
CA ALA A 29 -3.81 -14.17 21.48
C ALA A 29 -3.71 -15.63 21.99
N LYS A 30 -4.05 -16.59 21.11
CA LYS A 30 -3.32 -17.86 20.91
C LYS A 30 -3.70 -18.49 19.57
N ILE A 31 -2.68 -18.89 18.80
CA ILE A 31 -2.71 -19.49 17.46
C ILE A 31 -2.57 -21.01 17.59
N GLY A 32 -3.25 -21.77 16.72
CA GLY A 32 -3.02 -23.21 16.47
C GLY A 32 -2.45 -23.44 15.06
N PHE A 33 -1.66 -24.50 14.88
CA PHE A 33 -0.67 -24.68 13.81
C PHE A 33 -1.11 -25.54 12.61
N GLU A 34 -2.40 -25.91 12.48
CA GLU A 34 -2.87 -26.88 11.47
C GLU A 34 -3.93 -26.36 10.48
N ASP A 35 -4.35 -25.08 10.56
CA ASP A 35 -5.33 -24.50 9.62
C ASP A 35 -4.70 -23.60 8.52
N LEU A 36 -3.38 -23.67 8.35
CA LEU A 36 -2.63 -22.87 7.37
C LEU A 36 -2.60 -23.44 5.95
N ASP A 37 -3.23 -24.60 5.70
CA ASP A 37 -3.09 -25.32 4.42
C ASP A 37 -4.28 -25.18 3.46
N ASN A 38 -5.34 -24.42 3.82
CA ASN A 38 -6.56 -24.31 3.01
C ASN A 38 -7.00 -22.89 2.62
N LEU A 39 -6.13 -21.87 2.77
CA LEU A 39 -6.42 -20.50 2.33
C LEU A 39 -5.89 -20.13 0.94
N GLY A 40 -5.55 -21.15 0.14
CA GLY A 40 -5.79 -21.22 -1.31
C GLY A 40 -5.71 -19.93 -2.13
N VAL A 41 -4.53 -19.32 -2.21
CA VAL A 41 -4.25 -18.26 -3.18
C VAL A 41 -4.06 -18.87 -4.58
N GLY A 42 -4.89 -18.44 -5.53
CA GLY A 42 -4.69 -18.57 -6.99
C GLY A 42 -6.00 -18.24 -7.73
N LEU A 43 -6.09 -17.36 -8.72
CA LEU A 43 -5.11 -16.77 -9.62
C LEU A 43 -5.07 -15.23 -9.54
N ARG A 44 -3.85 -14.69 -9.60
CA ARG A 44 -3.56 -13.27 -9.81
C ARG A 44 -3.78 -12.92 -11.29
N ALA A 45 -4.97 -12.45 -11.62
CA ALA A 45 -5.27 -11.49 -12.68
C ALA A 45 -6.63 -10.88 -12.34
N MET A 46 -6.67 -9.57 -12.04
CA MET A 46 -7.94 -8.86 -11.90
C MET A 46 -8.52 -8.62 -13.29
N ASP A 47 -9.07 -9.66 -13.89
CA ASP A 47 -9.94 -9.53 -15.06
C ASP A 47 -11.38 -9.34 -14.56
N SER A 48 -11.88 -8.13 -14.74
CA SER A 48 -13.26 -7.64 -14.68
C SER A 48 -14.36 -8.56 -14.11
N ALA A 49 -14.23 -9.06 -12.88
CA ALA A 49 -15.34 -9.46 -12.01
C ALA A 49 -14.81 -9.88 -10.63
N LEU A 50 -14.95 -9.01 -9.64
CA LEU A 50 -14.82 -9.39 -8.23
C LEU A 50 -16.08 -10.19 -7.86
N THR A 51 -16.08 -11.51 -8.09
CA THR A 51 -17.20 -12.37 -7.67
C THR A 51 -17.17 -12.53 -6.15
N GLY A 52 -17.93 -11.68 -5.47
CA GLY A 52 -18.12 -11.74 -4.03
C GLY A 52 -18.76 -13.06 -3.57
N PRO A 53 -18.56 -13.46 -2.29
CA PRO A 53 -19.15 -14.67 -1.75
C PRO A 53 -20.68 -14.60 -1.80
N ALA A 54 -21.29 -15.68 -2.31
CA ALA A 54 -22.73 -15.82 -2.45
C ALA A 54 -23.45 -15.57 -1.11
N VAL A 55 -24.52 -14.77 -1.17
CA VAL A 55 -25.37 -14.41 -0.03
C VAL A 55 -26.07 -15.67 0.49
N THR A 56 -25.48 -16.32 1.50
CA THR A 56 -26.16 -17.41 2.20
C THR A 56 -27.22 -16.81 3.11
N ASN A 57 -28.48 -16.91 2.70
CA ASN A 57 -29.61 -16.51 3.53
C ASN A 57 -29.57 -17.24 4.87
N GLY A 58 -29.79 -16.48 5.95
CA GLY A 58 -29.71 -16.95 7.34
C GLY A 58 -30.58 -18.17 7.61
N ALA A 59 -29.92 -19.32 7.74
CA ALA A 59 -30.50 -20.48 8.39
C ALA A 59 -30.56 -20.22 9.91
N MET A 60 -31.70 -20.54 10.52
CA MET A 60 -31.85 -20.52 11.97
C MET A 60 -30.86 -21.51 12.60
N LEU A 61 -29.97 -21.02 13.45
CA LEU A 61 -29.12 -21.86 14.29
C LEU A 61 -29.93 -22.33 15.50
N SER A 62 -29.93 -23.64 15.77
CA SER A 62 -30.67 -24.32 16.85
C SER A 62 -30.19 -23.98 18.28
N HIS A 63 -29.32 -22.98 18.42
CA HIS A 63 -28.55 -22.70 19.64
C HIS A 63 -29.08 -21.53 20.48
N MET A 64 -30.27 -20.98 20.18
CA MET A 64 -30.85 -19.84 20.92
C MET A 64 -31.17 -20.12 22.41
N LEU A 65 -31.16 -21.38 22.86
CA LEU A 65 -31.40 -21.76 24.27
C LEU A 65 -30.10 -22.01 25.08
N GLN A 66 -28.93 -21.68 24.53
CA GLN A 66 -27.65 -21.90 25.22
C GLN A 66 -27.12 -20.59 25.83
N THR A 67 -26.38 -20.70 26.95
CA THR A 67 -25.69 -19.55 27.55
C THR A 67 -24.48 -19.19 26.70
N TRP A 68 -24.48 -17.98 26.14
CA TRP A 68 -23.39 -17.46 25.33
C TRP A 68 -22.30 -16.82 26.19
N LEU A 69 -21.04 -16.98 25.75
CA LEU A 69 -19.94 -16.16 26.28
C LEU A 69 -20.15 -14.70 25.86
N PRO A 70 -19.90 -13.72 26.74
CA PRO A 70 -20.03 -12.31 26.36
C PRO A 70 -18.96 -11.93 25.35
N GLY A 71 -19.39 -11.42 24.19
CA GLY A 71 -18.52 -10.90 23.14
C GLY A 71 -18.51 -11.74 21.86
N THR A 72 -18.04 -11.12 20.79
CA THR A 72 -17.95 -11.71 19.45
C THR A 72 -16.49 -11.92 19.08
N LEU A 73 -16.11 -13.16 18.77
CA LEU A 73 -14.83 -13.46 18.13
C LEU A 73 -14.91 -13.04 16.66
N ARG A 74 -13.95 -12.23 16.21
CA ARG A 74 -13.86 -11.76 14.83
C ARG A 74 -12.64 -12.39 14.18
N VAL A 75 -12.80 -12.89 12.96
CA VAL A 75 -11.68 -13.41 12.17
C VAL A 75 -10.85 -12.22 11.69
N VAL A 76 -9.56 -12.21 12.03
CA VAL A 76 -8.62 -11.21 11.53
C VAL A 76 -8.17 -11.65 10.14
N THR A 77 -8.62 -10.94 9.12
CA THR A 77 -8.13 -11.09 7.75
C THR A 77 -6.69 -10.55 7.63
N GLN A 78 -5.98 -10.96 6.57
CA GLN A 78 -4.59 -10.59 6.33
C GLN A 78 -4.33 -9.08 6.49
N VAL A 79 -3.13 -8.72 6.98
CA VAL A 79 -2.70 -7.33 7.19
C VAL A 79 -2.78 -6.54 5.88
N ARG A 80 -3.57 -5.47 5.89
CA ARG A 80 -3.73 -4.50 4.79
C ARG A 80 -2.89 -3.28 5.11
N ASN A 81 -1.70 -3.22 4.54
CA ASN A 81 -0.71 -2.21 4.91
C ASN A 81 -0.22 -1.38 3.73
N ILE A 82 -0.96 -1.34 2.61
CA ILE A 82 -0.60 -0.38 1.56
C ILE A 82 -0.61 1.04 2.10
N ASP A 83 -1.59 1.38 2.95
CA ASP A 83 -1.71 2.69 3.58
C ASP A 83 -0.49 2.99 4.50
N GLU A 84 0.13 1.97 5.10
CA GLU A 84 1.35 2.12 5.91
C GLU A 84 2.61 2.26 5.02
N ILE A 85 2.64 1.66 3.83
CA ILE A 85 3.78 1.78 2.91
C ILE A 85 3.72 3.14 2.19
N ALA A 86 2.58 3.42 1.55
CA ALA A 86 2.38 4.53 0.64
C ALA A 86 1.94 5.83 1.32
N GLY A 87 1.26 5.72 2.47
CA GLY A 87 0.43 6.81 2.96
C GLY A 87 -0.82 7.01 2.10
N ILE A 88 -1.78 7.76 2.64
CA ILE A 88 -3.03 8.10 1.93
C ILE A 88 -3.01 9.58 1.59
N THR A 89 -3.33 9.90 0.33
CA THR A 89 -3.54 11.28 -0.12
C THR A 89 -4.93 11.42 -0.72
N THR A 90 -5.74 12.27 -0.13
CA THR A 90 -7.07 12.59 -0.66
C THR A 90 -6.94 13.69 -1.71
N VAL A 91 -7.04 13.28 -2.98
CA VAL A 91 -6.95 14.12 -4.18
C VAL A 91 -8.07 13.79 -5.15
N GLY A 92 -8.53 14.81 -5.88
CA GLY A 92 -9.66 14.68 -6.79
C GLY A 92 -10.98 14.44 -6.06
N ARG A 93 -12.00 14.12 -6.84
CA ARG A 93 -13.32 13.76 -6.35
C ARG A 93 -13.76 12.43 -6.96
N TRP A 94 -14.76 11.80 -6.35
CA TRP A 94 -15.24 10.51 -6.85
C TRP A 94 -15.94 10.64 -8.21
N GLU A 95 -16.45 11.82 -8.58
CA GLU A 95 -17.04 12.09 -9.89
C GLU A 95 -16.01 12.28 -11.02
N ASP A 96 -14.73 12.51 -10.70
CA ASP A 96 -13.70 12.79 -11.70
C ASP A 96 -13.30 11.52 -12.47
N GLU A 97 -13.07 11.61 -13.78
CA GLU A 97 -12.66 10.46 -14.58
C GLU A 97 -11.16 10.14 -14.41
N LEU A 98 -10.34 11.20 -14.34
CA LEU A 98 -8.89 11.14 -14.36
C LEU A 98 -8.28 12.06 -13.30
N ILE A 99 -7.15 11.62 -12.73
CA ILE A 99 -6.25 12.46 -11.94
C ILE A 99 -4.96 12.63 -12.74
N SER A 100 -4.58 13.88 -13.00
CA SER A 100 -3.41 14.21 -13.82
C SER A 100 -2.30 14.89 -13.03
N LEU A 101 -1.07 14.44 -13.24
CA LEU A 101 0.18 15.03 -12.79
C LEU A 101 0.83 15.81 -13.95
N ARG A 102 1.43 16.96 -13.64
CA ARG A 102 2.25 17.73 -14.58
C ARG A 102 3.71 17.44 -14.29
N VAL A 103 4.48 17.15 -15.34
CA VAL A 103 5.93 16.95 -15.28
C VAL A 103 6.58 18.01 -16.15
N ALA A 104 7.60 18.69 -15.63
CA ALA A 104 8.38 19.68 -16.36
C ALA A 104 9.86 19.28 -16.33
N GLU A 105 10.45 19.12 -17.51
CA GLU A 105 11.87 18.78 -17.66
C GLU A 105 12.64 20.03 -18.12
N PRO A 106 13.62 20.53 -17.34
CA PRO A 106 14.44 21.66 -17.78
C PRO A 106 15.38 21.24 -18.92
N ALA A 107 15.41 22.04 -19.99
CA ALA A 107 16.28 21.86 -21.16
C ALA A 107 17.19 23.07 -21.29
N ALA A 108 18.37 23.00 -20.65
CA ALA A 108 19.36 24.07 -20.68
C ALA A 108 20.78 23.50 -20.79
N LYS A 109 21.66 24.24 -21.46
CA LYS A 109 23.10 23.94 -21.54
C LYS A 109 23.87 25.24 -21.34
N ALA A 110 24.71 25.26 -20.32
CA ALA A 110 25.65 26.36 -20.13
C ALA A 110 26.80 26.24 -21.13
N GLU A 111 27.15 27.36 -21.77
CA GLU A 111 28.32 27.45 -22.64
C GLU A 111 29.33 28.44 -22.06
N LEU A 112 30.61 28.30 -22.45
CA LEU A 112 31.64 29.23 -22.02
C LEU A 112 31.35 30.62 -22.56
N TYR A 113 31.55 31.62 -21.70
CA TYR A 113 31.34 33.02 -22.04
C TYR A 113 32.30 33.47 -23.15
N GLY A 114 31.77 34.20 -24.14
CA GLY A 114 32.55 34.90 -25.15
C GLY A 114 31.86 36.21 -25.52
N ASP A 115 32.64 37.29 -25.62
CA ASP A 115 32.10 38.66 -25.83
C ASP A 115 31.31 38.83 -27.15
N THR A 116 31.47 37.90 -28.10
CA THR A 116 30.77 37.90 -29.41
C THR A 116 29.99 36.62 -29.68
N THR A 117 29.87 35.71 -28.70
CA THR A 117 29.12 34.46 -28.89
C THR A 117 27.64 34.66 -28.61
N ASN A 118 26.80 33.80 -29.19
CA ASN A 118 25.36 33.88 -28.98
C ASN A 118 25.00 33.38 -27.57
N ILE A 119 24.01 34.01 -26.95
CA ILE A 119 23.57 33.63 -25.59
C ILE A 119 22.75 32.34 -25.69
N PRO A 120 23.15 31.23 -25.04
CA PRO A 120 22.31 30.05 -24.96
C PRO A 120 21.10 30.35 -24.07
N LEU A 121 19.89 30.10 -24.59
CA LEU A 121 18.63 30.28 -23.85
C LEU A 121 18.18 28.95 -23.25
N ALA A 122 17.71 28.99 -22.01
CA ALA A 122 17.07 27.85 -21.36
C ALA A 122 15.62 27.71 -21.82
N ASP A 123 15.17 26.47 -21.97
CA ASP A 123 13.78 26.12 -22.24
C ASP A 123 13.34 24.95 -21.32
N TYR A 124 12.09 24.52 -21.41
CA TYR A 124 11.59 23.37 -20.65
C TYR A 124 10.52 22.61 -21.43
N ARG A 125 10.48 21.30 -21.25
CA ARG A 125 9.44 20.43 -21.84
C ARG A 125 8.37 20.13 -20.81
N GLN A 126 7.10 20.24 -21.20
CA GLN A 126 5.97 19.88 -20.36
C GLN A 126 5.39 18.54 -20.81
N SER A 127 5.13 17.65 -19.85
CA SER A 127 4.39 16.40 -20.04
C SER A 127 3.27 16.29 -19.01
N ILE A 128 2.23 15.53 -19.34
CA ILE A 128 1.11 15.25 -18.44
C ILE A 128 0.95 13.74 -18.33
N GLU A 129 1.00 13.24 -17.11
CA GLU A 129 0.70 11.85 -16.79
C GLU A 129 -0.68 11.79 -16.13
N SER A 130 -1.54 10.87 -16.57
CA SER A 130 -2.89 10.74 -16.02
C SER A 130 -3.18 9.31 -15.59
N ARG A 131 -3.88 9.15 -14.48
CA ARG A 131 -4.41 7.87 -13.98
C ARG A 131 -5.93 7.96 -13.91
N GLY A 132 -6.63 6.89 -14.26
CA GLY A 132 -8.07 6.81 -14.06
C GLY A 132 -8.46 6.51 -12.63
N ILE A 133 -9.75 6.67 -12.33
CA ILE A 133 -10.32 6.40 -11.00
C ILE A 133 -11.20 5.16 -11.06
N VAL A 134 -10.90 4.17 -10.23
CA VAL A 134 -11.71 2.97 -10.02
C VAL A 134 -12.64 3.18 -8.84
N ARG A 135 -13.88 2.73 -8.97
CA ARG A 135 -14.92 2.85 -7.97
C ARG A 135 -15.43 1.48 -7.61
N PHE A 136 -15.56 1.17 -6.32
CA PHE A 136 -16.23 -0.03 -5.86
C PHE A 136 -17.45 0.35 -5.02
N GLU A 137 -18.47 -0.50 -5.09
CA GLU A 137 -19.69 -0.42 -4.28
C GLU A 137 -19.85 -1.68 -3.45
N GLN A 138 -20.39 -1.54 -2.25
CA GLN A 138 -20.72 -2.66 -1.37
C GLN A 138 -21.91 -2.30 -0.50
N GLY A 139 -23.06 -2.84 -0.89
CA GLY A 139 -24.29 -2.75 -0.10
C GLY A 139 -24.46 -3.88 0.91
N PHE A 140 -25.32 -3.65 1.89
CA PHE A 140 -25.81 -4.66 2.81
C PHE A 140 -27.29 -4.44 3.14
N GLN A 141 -28.00 -5.53 3.44
CA GLN A 141 -29.40 -5.50 3.86
C GLN A 141 -29.54 -6.03 5.29
N VAL A 142 -30.39 -5.37 6.08
CA VAL A 142 -30.79 -5.82 7.42
C VAL A 142 -32.28 -6.14 7.43
N GLY A 143 -32.63 -7.40 7.69
CA GLY A 143 -34.01 -7.82 7.84
C GLY A 143 -34.55 -7.60 9.25
N LYS A 144 -35.81 -7.18 9.39
CA LYS A 144 -36.41 -6.90 10.72
C LYS A 144 -36.43 -8.11 11.66
N LEU A 145 -36.76 -9.30 11.12
CA LEU A 145 -36.79 -10.53 11.92
C LEU A 145 -35.39 -11.02 12.29
N GLU A 146 -34.42 -10.83 11.39
CA GLU A 146 -33.02 -11.16 11.64
C GLU A 146 -32.45 -10.28 12.75
N ASP A 147 -32.68 -8.96 12.66
CA ASP A 147 -32.21 -7.99 13.65
C ASP A 147 -32.83 -8.26 15.03
N ALA A 148 -34.14 -8.52 15.10
CA ALA A 148 -34.79 -8.89 16.36
C ALA A 148 -34.23 -10.19 16.97
N ARG A 149 -33.87 -11.17 16.13
CA ARG A 149 -33.27 -12.44 16.57
C ARG A 149 -31.82 -12.26 17.04
N GLN A 150 -31.04 -11.46 16.34
CA GLN A 150 -29.65 -11.17 16.72
C GLN A 150 -29.57 -10.28 17.95
N ALA A 151 -30.46 -9.28 18.06
CA ALA A 151 -30.57 -8.44 19.26
C ALA A 151 -30.90 -9.27 20.51
N ALA A 152 -31.75 -10.30 20.40
CA ALA A 152 -32.08 -11.19 21.50
C ALA A 152 -30.86 -11.95 22.08
N ILE A 153 -29.82 -12.15 21.27
CA ILE A 153 -28.54 -12.76 21.68
C ILE A 153 -27.42 -11.72 21.87
N GLY A 154 -27.75 -10.42 21.91
CA GLY A 154 -26.81 -9.33 22.16
C GLY A 154 -25.97 -8.91 20.95
N TYR A 155 -26.33 -9.32 19.73
CA TYR A 155 -25.65 -8.94 18.49
C TYR A 155 -26.37 -7.79 17.78
N GLN A 156 -25.61 -6.82 17.29
CA GLN A 156 -26.13 -5.75 16.42
C GLN A 156 -25.83 -6.09 14.95
N ALA A 157 -26.81 -6.71 14.29
CA ALA A 157 -26.70 -7.19 12.91
C ALA A 157 -26.26 -6.10 11.93
N ALA A 158 -26.82 -4.90 12.12
CA ALA A 158 -26.53 -3.71 11.33
C ALA A 158 -25.05 -3.31 11.39
N ASP A 159 -24.45 -3.33 12.59
CA ASP A 159 -23.09 -2.86 12.77
C ASP A 159 -22.07 -3.86 12.25
N GLU A 160 -22.30 -5.16 12.45
CA GLU A 160 -21.41 -6.19 11.91
C GLU A 160 -21.47 -6.23 10.38
N LYS A 161 -22.65 -6.04 9.78
CA LYS A 161 -22.78 -5.93 8.32
C LYS A 161 -22.15 -4.66 7.76
N ARG A 162 -22.28 -3.52 8.44
CA ARG A 162 -21.63 -2.27 8.04
C ARG A 162 -20.10 -2.36 8.14
N ARG A 163 -19.60 -3.03 9.18
CA ARG A 163 -18.17 -3.35 9.33
C ARG A 163 -17.70 -4.24 8.18
N ALA A 164 -18.42 -5.32 7.86
CA ALA A 164 -18.10 -6.21 6.75
C ALA A 164 -18.07 -5.47 5.40
N ALA A 165 -19.02 -4.55 5.15
CA ALA A 165 -19.03 -3.73 3.95
C ALA A 165 -17.82 -2.79 3.87
N THR A 166 -17.50 -2.11 4.97
CA THR A 166 -16.30 -1.25 5.07
C THR A 166 -15.03 -2.07 4.86
N GLU A 167 -14.98 -3.27 5.44
CA GLU A 167 -13.86 -4.19 5.36
C GLU A 167 -13.61 -4.66 3.92
N SER A 168 -14.67 -5.02 3.18
CA SER A 168 -14.61 -5.39 1.76
C SER A 168 -14.04 -4.26 0.89
N LEU A 169 -14.52 -3.03 1.09
CA LEU A 169 -14.03 -1.85 0.38
C LEU A 169 -12.56 -1.51 0.71
N ASP A 170 -12.12 -1.71 1.96
CA ASP A 170 -10.71 -1.54 2.32
C ASP A 170 -9.82 -2.64 1.68
N ILE A 171 -10.31 -3.87 1.49
CA ILE A 171 -9.58 -4.94 0.76
C ILE A 171 -9.40 -4.55 -0.70
N SER A 172 -10.48 -4.13 -1.38
CA SER A 172 -10.41 -3.77 -2.80
C SER A 172 -9.44 -2.61 -3.01
N ARG A 173 -9.43 -1.59 -2.12
CA ARG A 173 -8.43 -0.52 -2.16
C ARG A 173 -7.01 -1.05 -1.99
N ASN A 174 -6.78 -1.93 -1.02
CA ASN A 174 -5.44 -2.50 -0.78
C ASN A 174 -4.93 -3.25 -2.02
N GLN A 175 -5.78 -4.06 -2.64
CA GLN A 175 -5.43 -4.81 -3.85
C GLN A 175 -5.12 -3.88 -5.04
N VAL A 176 -5.95 -2.87 -5.29
CA VAL A 176 -5.67 -1.87 -6.33
C VAL A 176 -4.38 -1.11 -6.04
N GLY A 177 -4.08 -0.85 -4.76
CA GLY A 177 -2.81 -0.23 -4.36
C GLY A 177 -1.58 -1.07 -4.70
N PHE A 178 -1.64 -2.39 -4.58
CA PHE A 178 -0.49 -3.26 -4.91
C PHE A 178 -0.43 -3.62 -6.40
N TYR A 179 -1.56 -3.99 -7.00
CA TYR A 179 -1.64 -4.58 -8.34
C TYR A 179 -2.20 -3.66 -9.41
N GLY A 180 -2.67 -2.46 -9.05
CA GLY A 180 -3.39 -1.59 -9.97
C GLY A 180 -4.74 -2.19 -10.36
N PHE A 181 -5.31 -1.67 -11.45
CA PHE A 181 -6.55 -2.17 -12.02
C PHE A 181 -6.43 -2.20 -13.53
N ASN A 182 -6.51 -3.40 -14.10
CA ASN A 182 -6.30 -3.61 -15.52
C ASN A 182 -7.64 -3.58 -16.25
N GLN A 183 -8.09 -2.37 -16.61
CA GLN A 183 -9.21 -2.16 -17.51
C GLN A 183 -8.71 -1.37 -18.73
N PRO A 184 -9.23 -1.64 -19.95
CA PRO A 184 -8.96 -0.80 -21.10
C PRO A 184 -9.13 0.67 -20.73
N ASP A 185 -8.15 1.50 -21.12
CA ASP A 185 -8.20 2.96 -21.01
C ASP A 185 -8.10 3.58 -19.60
N THR A 186 -7.97 2.78 -18.52
CA THR A 186 -8.01 3.35 -17.14
C THR A 186 -6.62 3.65 -16.54
N ASN A 187 -5.51 3.18 -17.13
CA ASN A 187 -4.12 3.50 -16.72
C ASN A 187 -3.88 3.49 -15.18
N VAL A 188 -4.50 2.56 -14.44
CA VAL A 188 -4.39 2.48 -12.98
C VAL A 188 -3.33 1.46 -12.59
N TYR A 189 -2.26 1.95 -12.00
CA TYR A 189 -1.14 1.13 -11.56
C TYR A 189 -1.06 1.09 -10.04
N GLY A 190 -0.46 0.02 -9.54
CA GLY A 190 -0.12 -0.20 -8.15
C GLY A 190 1.39 -0.30 -7.96
N LEU A 191 1.81 -0.53 -6.72
CA LEU A 191 3.23 -0.52 -6.33
C LEU A 191 4.07 -1.57 -7.07
N LEU A 192 3.46 -2.69 -7.49
CA LEU A 192 4.19 -3.80 -8.11
C LEU A 192 4.29 -3.69 -9.64
N ASN A 193 3.37 -2.97 -10.28
CA ASN A 193 3.24 -2.92 -11.74
C ASN A 193 3.37 -1.52 -12.35
N ASP A 194 3.70 -0.48 -11.58
CA ASP A 194 3.95 0.84 -12.15
C ASP A 194 5.17 0.80 -13.11
N PRO A 195 5.00 1.21 -14.38
CA PRO A 195 6.06 1.13 -15.39
C PRO A 195 7.20 2.12 -15.16
N SER A 196 7.01 3.17 -14.36
CA SER A 196 8.05 4.15 -14.04
C SER A 196 9.10 3.60 -13.08
N LEU A 197 8.78 2.54 -12.34
CA LEU A 197 9.66 1.98 -11.33
C LEU A 197 10.89 1.31 -11.94
N PRO A 198 12.06 1.41 -11.28
CA PRO A 198 13.29 0.78 -11.75
C PRO A 198 13.17 -0.74 -11.81
N ALA A 199 13.96 -1.36 -12.67
CA ALA A 199 13.98 -2.82 -12.81
C ALA A 199 14.43 -3.52 -11.51
N PHE A 200 13.96 -4.75 -11.33
CA PHE A 200 14.43 -5.59 -10.23
C PHE A 200 15.88 -6.01 -10.43
N VAL A 201 16.69 -5.81 -9.40
CA VAL A 201 18.03 -6.41 -9.29
C VAL A 201 17.89 -7.79 -8.65
N SER A 202 18.58 -8.80 -9.15
CA SER A 202 18.58 -10.12 -8.53
C SER A 202 19.45 -10.16 -7.28
N ALA A 203 19.00 -10.82 -6.21
CA ALA A 203 19.87 -11.14 -5.08
C ALA A 203 21.00 -12.07 -5.50
N THR A 204 22.20 -11.80 -5.00
CA THR A 204 23.37 -12.67 -5.18
C THR A 204 23.19 -13.96 -4.39
N THR A 205 22.61 -13.83 -3.19
CA THR A 205 22.31 -14.93 -2.29
C THR A 205 20.89 -14.76 -1.74
N PRO A 206 20.06 -15.82 -1.73
CA PRO A 206 18.72 -15.74 -1.16
C PRO A 206 18.76 -15.30 0.30
N TRP A 207 17.93 -14.32 0.67
CA TRP A 207 18.05 -13.64 1.97
C TRP A 207 17.75 -14.57 3.17
N LEU A 208 16.89 -15.57 2.99
CA LEU A 208 16.57 -16.53 4.07
C LEU A 208 17.73 -17.48 4.41
N THR A 209 18.64 -17.72 3.46
CA THR A 209 19.80 -18.61 3.63
C THR A 209 21.11 -17.83 3.78
N ALA A 210 21.06 -16.51 3.63
CA ALA A 210 22.23 -15.65 3.67
C ALA A 210 22.79 -15.55 5.10
N ASN A 211 24.12 -15.53 5.21
CA ASN A 211 24.80 -15.21 6.46
C ASN A 211 24.78 -13.69 6.73
N PHE A 212 25.28 -13.26 7.89
CA PHE A 212 25.27 -11.85 8.29
C PHE A 212 25.97 -10.95 7.25
N ASP A 213 27.19 -11.30 6.81
CA ASP A 213 27.97 -10.47 5.89
C ASP A 213 27.30 -10.37 4.51
N GLN A 214 26.69 -11.46 4.05
CA GLN A 214 25.90 -11.49 2.81
C GLN A 214 24.66 -10.59 2.92
N LEU A 215 23.91 -10.64 4.03
CA LEU A 215 22.76 -9.76 4.26
C LEU A 215 23.17 -8.28 4.28
N VAL A 216 24.30 -7.96 4.92
CA VAL A 216 24.87 -6.61 4.92
C VAL A 216 25.23 -6.16 3.51
N ALA A 217 25.92 -6.99 2.72
CA ALA A 217 26.27 -6.67 1.34
C ALA A 217 25.03 -6.49 0.45
N GLU A 218 24.02 -7.34 0.64
CA GLU A 218 22.76 -7.31 -0.11
C GLU A 218 21.96 -6.03 0.16
N PHE A 219 21.84 -5.62 1.43
CA PHE A 219 21.19 -4.36 1.82
C PHE A 219 21.98 -3.14 1.34
N THR A 220 23.30 -3.13 1.56
CA THR A 220 24.17 -2.03 1.12
C THR A 220 24.14 -1.89 -0.40
N GLY A 221 24.00 -2.99 -1.15
CA GLY A 221 23.79 -2.94 -2.59
C GLY A 221 22.50 -2.20 -2.99
N MET A 222 21.40 -2.39 -2.26
CA MET A 222 20.16 -1.63 -2.49
C MET A 222 20.34 -0.15 -2.13
N TYR A 223 21.05 0.15 -1.05
CA TYR A 223 21.35 1.52 -0.65
C TYR A 223 22.23 2.25 -1.68
N ASN A 224 23.30 1.61 -2.15
CA ASN A 224 24.18 2.17 -3.18
C ASN A 224 23.45 2.39 -4.51
N GLN A 225 22.51 1.51 -4.85
CA GLN A 225 21.64 1.70 -6.01
C GLN A 225 20.80 2.98 -5.87
N LEU A 226 20.20 3.21 -4.70
CA LEU A 226 19.47 4.46 -4.42
C LEU A 226 20.38 5.68 -4.51
N GLU A 227 21.56 5.64 -3.88
CA GLU A 227 22.51 6.75 -3.90
C GLU A 227 22.95 7.11 -5.32
N THR A 228 23.22 6.09 -6.15
CA THR A 228 23.61 6.28 -7.55
C THR A 228 22.47 6.87 -8.38
N GLN A 229 21.23 6.42 -8.16
CA GLN A 229 20.05 6.94 -8.86
C GLN A 229 19.69 8.36 -8.43
N MET A 230 19.94 8.71 -7.17
CA MET A 230 19.73 10.05 -6.61
C MET A 230 20.86 11.04 -6.95
N GLY A 231 21.91 10.61 -7.65
CA GLY A 231 23.00 11.49 -8.06
C GLY A 231 23.77 12.14 -6.89
N GLY A 232 23.77 11.51 -5.71
CA GLY A 232 24.45 12.03 -4.51
C GLY A 232 23.62 12.94 -3.61
N GLU A 233 22.33 13.17 -3.92
CA GLU A 233 21.43 13.97 -3.06
C GLU A 233 20.89 13.19 -1.84
N LEU A 234 21.21 11.90 -1.72
CA LEU A 234 20.79 11.08 -0.59
C LEU A 234 21.56 11.48 0.68
N LYS A 235 20.88 12.15 1.61
CA LYS A 235 21.44 12.54 2.91
C LYS A 235 21.29 11.42 3.93
N ASP A 236 22.22 11.30 4.87
CA ASP A 236 22.15 10.32 5.99
C ASP A 236 20.90 10.50 6.87
N SER A 237 20.33 11.72 6.91
CA SER A 237 19.10 12.03 7.64
C SER A 237 17.83 11.57 6.91
N SER A 238 17.94 11.03 5.69
CA SER A 238 16.81 10.62 4.87
C SER A 238 16.04 9.48 5.52
N LYS A 239 14.71 9.55 5.47
CA LYS A 239 13.82 8.50 6.01
C LYS A 239 13.66 7.40 4.98
N LEU A 240 14.13 6.21 5.30
CA LEU A 240 14.06 5.04 4.41
C LEU A 240 12.90 4.13 4.81
N VAL A 241 12.28 3.49 3.83
CA VAL A 241 11.27 2.46 4.03
C VAL A 241 11.74 1.19 3.35
N LEU A 242 12.03 0.15 4.14
CA LEU A 242 12.32 -1.20 3.68
C LEU A 242 11.05 -2.03 3.76
N VAL A 243 10.54 -2.47 2.61
CA VAL A 243 9.37 -3.34 2.51
C VAL A 243 9.82 -4.76 2.17
N LEU A 244 9.41 -5.72 2.98
CA LEU A 244 9.76 -7.14 2.84
C LEU A 244 8.50 -8.02 2.72
N PRO A 245 8.62 -9.22 2.15
CA PRO A 245 7.55 -10.21 2.21
C PRO A 245 7.32 -10.70 3.64
N THR A 246 6.14 -11.25 3.92
CA THR A 246 5.92 -12.03 5.15
C THR A 246 6.83 -13.27 5.16
N GLY A 247 7.27 -13.70 6.35
CA GLY A 247 8.20 -14.83 6.50
C GLY A 247 9.69 -14.45 6.56
N TYR A 248 10.07 -13.24 6.13
CA TYR A 248 11.46 -12.77 6.14
C TYR A 248 11.93 -12.16 7.46
N ARG A 249 11.13 -12.24 8.53
CA ARG A 249 11.47 -11.58 9.81
C ARG A 249 12.65 -12.26 10.54
N SER A 250 12.92 -13.52 10.25
CA SER A 250 14.05 -14.28 10.84
C SER A 250 15.42 -13.69 10.46
N ILE A 251 15.56 -13.06 9.29
CA ILE A 251 16.83 -12.49 8.81
C ILE A 251 17.40 -11.45 9.79
N PHE A 252 16.51 -10.74 10.51
CA PHE A 252 16.89 -9.74 11.50
C PHE A 252 17.61 -10.31 12.72
N SER A 253 17.45 -11.61 12.98
CA SER A 253 18.09 -12.33 14.09
C SER A 253 19.39 -13.03 13.70
N VAL A 254 19.78 -12.99 12.42
CA VAL A 254 21.05 -13.55 11.95
C VAL A 254 22.19 -12.79 12.61
N TYR A 255 23.11 -13.53 13.24
CA TYR A 255 24.19 -12.98 14.04
C TYR A 255 25.50 -12.96 13.26
N SER A 256 26.34 -11.95 13.50
CA SER A 256 27.72 -11.97 13.04
C SER A 256 28.55 -12.92 13.92
N PRO A 257 29.28 -13.88 13.34
CA PRO A 257 30.22 -14.72 14.10
C PRO A 257 31.51 -13.97 14.48
N ALA A 258 31.71 -12.74 14.00
CA ALA A 258 32.86 -11.90 14.36
C ALA A 258 32.70 -11.26 15.74
N ALA A 259 33.81 -10.76 16.30
CA ALA A 259 33.96 -10.33 17.70
C ALA A 259 32.94 -9.29 18.23
N SER A 260 32.18 -8.63 17.36
CA SER A 260 31.13 -7.67 17.73
C SER A 260 29.79 -8.30 18.11
N GLY A 261 29.53 -9.57 17.78
CA GLY A 261 28.36 -10.33 18.25
C GLY A 261 27.00 -9.69 17.95
N MET A 262 26.91 -8.77 16.98
CA MET A 262 25.70 -8.02 16.68
C MET A 262 24.77 -8.79 15.73
N THR A 263 23.46 -8.51 15.84
CA THR A 263 22.45 -9.04 14.91
C THR A 263 22.28 -8.11 13.70
N PHE A 264 21.77 -8.63 12.58
CA PHE A 264 21.48 -7.80 11.41
C PHE A 264 20.54 -6.63 11.75
N ARG A 265 19.59 -6.83 12.68
CA ARG A 265 18.72 -5.74 13.15
C ARG A 265 19.49 -4.65 13.88
N GLN A 266 20.44 -5.02 14.73
CA GLN A 266 21.25 -4.06 15.46
C GLN A 266 22.11 -3.25 14.49
N TRP A 267 22.79 -3.93 13.56
CA TRP A 267 23.57 -3.28 12.52
C TRP A 267 22.73 -2.30 11.68
N LEU A 268 21.53 -2.70 11.26
CA LEU A 268 20.63 -1.84 10.49
C LEU A 268 20.22 -0.59 11.27
N ASN A 269 19.88 -0.73 12.56
CA ASN A 269 19.46 0.40 13.38
C ASN A 269 20.63 1.35 13.70
N GLU A 270 21.86 0.83 13.84
CA GLU A 270 23.05 1.64 14.12
C GLU A 270 23.52 2.42 12.89
N ASN A 271 23.53 1.80 11.71
CA ASN A 271 24.00 2.43 10.48
C ASN A 271 22.92 3.25 9.77
N PHE A 272 21.65 2.84 9.87
CA PHE A 272 20.52 3.48 9.19
C PHE A 272 19.34 3.71 10.14
N PRO A 273 19.49 4.60 11.14
CA PRO A 273 18.53 4.76 12.24
C PRO A 273 17.14 5.23 11.79
N ASN A 274 17.04 5.87 10.62
CA ASN A 274 15.78 6.36 10.05
C ASN A 274 15.09 5.33 9.12
N THR A 275 15.50 4.07 9.14
CA THR A 275 14.89 3.01 8.33
C THR A 275 13.68 2.38 9.02
N ARG A 276 12.54 2.44 8.35
CA ARG A 276 11.30 1.75 8.76
C ARG A 276 11.16 0.44 8.02
N VAL A 277 10.96 -0.66 8.75
CA VAL A 277 10.73 -1.99 8.16
C VAL A 277 9.23 -2.30 8.17
N VAL A 278 8.66 -2.59 7.01
CA VAL A 278 7.27 -3.02 6.84
C VAL A 278 7.24 -4.40 6.19
N SER A 279 6.39 -5.29 6.66
CA SER A 279 6.23 -6.62 6.07
C SER A 279 4.85 -6.76 5.44
N THR A 280 4.76 -7.18 4.18
CA THR A 280 3.50 -7.37 3.45
C THR A 280 3.47 -8.72 2.74
N ALA A 281 2.32 -9.37 2.71
CA ALA A 281 2.19 -10.68 2.05
C ALA A 281 2.11 -10.57 0.52
N GLU A 282 1.72 -9.40 -0.02
CA GLU A 282 1.60 -9.20 -1.47
C GLU A 282 2.94 -9.19 -2.21
N PHE A 283 4.05 -9.06 -1.47
CA PHE A 283 5.43 -9.10 -1.99
C PHE A 283 5.96 -10.53 -2.16
N LYS A 284 5.20 -11.52 -1.69
CA LYS A 284 5.48 -12.93 -1.93
C LYS A 284 5.09 -13.31 -3.36
N ASP A 285 5.99 -14.01 -4.05
CA ASP A 285 5.81 -14.47 -5.44
C ASP A 285 5.38 -13.35 -6.41
N ALA A 286 5.83 -12.11 -6.16
CA ALA A 286 5.35 -10.91 -6.82
C ALA A 286 6.02 -10.65 -8.19
N ASN A 287 7.22 -11.20 -8.41
CA ASN A 287 7.95 -11.05 -9.68
C ASN A 287 8.20 -12.42 -10.31
N GLY A 288 7.26 -12.89 -11.13
CA GLY A 288 7.41 -14.16 -11.87
C GLY A 288 7.57 -15.39 -10.97
N GLY A 289 6.98 -15.38 -9.77
CA GLY A 289 7.15 -16.44 -8.76
C GLY A 289 8.30 -16.19 -7.77
N LEU A 290 8.96 -15.04 -7.84
CA LEU A 290 10.01 -14.65 -6.89
C LEU A 290 9.52 -13.63 -5.87
N ASP A 291 10.06 -13.74 -4.66
CA ASP A 291 9.86 -12.80 -3.57
C ASP A 291 10.63 -11.51 -3.81
N VAL A 292 10.02 -10.37 -3.48
CA VAL A 292 10.60 -9.05 -3.74
C VAL A 292 10.78 -8.22 -2.48
N ALA A 293 11.80 -7.36 -2.47
CA ALA A 293 12.04 -6.33 -1.47
C ALA A 293 12.19 -4.95 -2.13
N TYR A 294 11.64 -3.93 -1.47
CA TYR A 294 11.71 -2.55 -1.95
C TYR A 294 12.39 -1.72 -0.86
N LEU A 295 13.33 -0.88 -1.25
CA LEU A 295 13.91 0.15 -0.40
C LEU A 295 13.68 1.50 -1.08
N PHE A 296 13.05 2.45 -0.41
CA PHE A 296 12.81 3.77 -0.97
C PHE A 296 12.87 4.86 0.09
N VAL A 297 13.11 6.10 -0.34
CA VAL A 297 13.07 7.29 0.54
C VAL A 297 11.62 7.72 0.71
N GLU A 298 11.13 7.95 1.92
CA GLU A 298 9.72 8.32 2.16
C GLU A 298 9.39 9.71 1.58
N ASN A 299 10.24 10.71 1.85
CA ASN A 299 10.04 12.10 1.46
C ASN A 299 11.21 12.63 0.60
N ALA A 300 11.25 12.26 -0.69
CA ALA A 300 12.37 12.65 -1.55
C ALA A 300 12.29 14.09 -2.13
N ALA A 301 11.24 14.86 -1.83
CA ALA A 301 11.15 16.24 -2.35
C ALA A 301 12.01 17.26 -1.63
N GLU A 302 12.58 16.93 -0.46
CA GLU A 302 13.60 17.82 0.14
C GLU A 302 14.86 17.91 -0.73
N GLN A 303 14.94 17.09 -1.78
CA GLN A 303 16.07 16.94 -2.69
C GLN A 303 15.77 17.42 -4.12
N ASP A 304 14.54 17.88 -4.40
CA ASP A 304 14.13 18.38 -5.71
C ASP A 304 13.30 19.66 -5.54
N ASP A 305 13.38 20.62 -6.46
CA ASP A 305 12.69 21.93 -6.42
C ASP A 305 11.21 21.82 -6.86
N SER A 306 10.59 20.69 -6.53
CA SER A 306 9.24 20.32 -6.93
C SER A 306 8.19 20.89 -5.98
N ASP A 307 7.21 21.62 -6.52
CA ASP A 307 6.08 22.20 -5.75
C ASP A 307 5.00 21.18 -5.32
N ILE A 308 5.14 19.90 -5.68
CA ILE A 308 4.20 18.83 -5.33
C ILE A 308 4.58 18.13 -4.03
N THR A 309 3.60 17.48 -3.38
CA THR A 309 3.74 16.66 -2.16
C THR A 309 5.10 15.99 -2.03
N SER A 310 5.67 16.10 -0.82
CA SER A 310 7.07 15.73 -0.61
C SER A 310 7.38 14.23 -0.70
N ALA A 311 6.35 13.39 -0.71
CA ALA A 311 6.44 11.94 -0.66
C ALA A 311 6.91 11.33 -1.99
N SER A 312 7.76 10.30 -1.96
CA SER A 312 8.24 9.64 -3.19
C SER A 312 7.16 8.87 -3.94
N LEU A 313 6.13 8.44 -3.21
CA LEU A 313 4.93 7.85 -3.76
C LEU A 313 3.71 8.29 -2.97
N ILE A 314 2.55 8.29 -3.59
CA ILE A 314 1.27 8.54 -2.93
C ILE A 314 0.24 7.53 -3.39
N GLN A 315 -0.63 7.12 -2.47
CA GLN A 315 -1.90 6.50 -2.85
C GLN A 315 -2.95 7.59 -3.02
N ALA A 316 -3.51 7.69 -4.23
CA ALA A 316 -4.52 8.69 -4.56
C ALA A 316 -5.92 8.12 -4.28
N VAL A 317 -6.55 8.62 -3.23
CA VAL A 317 -7.86 8.13 -2.75
C VAL A 317 -8.84 9.28 -2.68
N PRO A 318 -9.63 9.53 -3.74
CA PRO A 318 -10.67 10.56 -3.72
C PRO A 318 -11.68 10.36 -2.58
N VAL A 319 -12.15 9.13 -2.40
CA VAL A 319 -13.12 8.78 -1.35
C VAL A 319 -12.76 7.43 -0.74
N ARG A 320 -12.45 7.43 0.56
CA ARG A 320 -12.16 6.21 1.32
C ARG A 320 -13.42 5.39 1.60
N TYR A 321 -14.47 6.05 2.04
CA TYR A 321 -15.77 5.45 2.32
C TYR A 321 -16.84 6.55 2.31
N GLN A 322 -17.90 6.34 1.54
CA GLN A 322 -19.07 7.22 1.52
C GLN A 322 -20.33 6.38 1.37
N VAL A 323 -21.33 6.63 2.21
CA VAL A 323 -22.66 6.04 2.04
C VAL A 323 -23.35 6.75 0.88
N LEU A 324 -23.78 6.00 -0.12
CA LEU A 324 -24.48 6.53 -1.30
C LEU A 324 -25.95 6.81 -0.98
N GLY A 325 -26.57 5.93 -0.19
CA GLY A 325 -27.94 6.10 0.27
C GLY A 325 -28.42 4.93 1.12
N SER A 326 -29.60 5.11 1.71
CA SER A 326 -30.33 4.05 2.40
C SER A 326 -31.77 3.98 1.90
N GLU A 327 -32.25 2.76 1.66
CA GLU A 327 -33.62 2.48 1.24
C GLU A 327 -34.34 1.70 2.34
N ASN A 328 -35.45 2.25 2.83
CA ASN A 328 -36.30 1.53 3.79
C ASN A 328 -37.31 0.67 3.04
N ARG A 329 -37.17 -0.64 3.14
CA ARG A 329 -38.06 -1.65 2.55
C ARG A 329 -39.07 -2.14 3.59
N ILE A 330 -40.15 -2.74 3.13
CA ILE A 330 -41.20 -3.26 4.02
C ILE A 330 -40.63 -4.26 5.05
N LYS A 331 -39.66 -5.10 4.61
CA LYS A 331 -39.07 -6.19 5.39
C LYS A 331 -37.74 -5.84 6.10
N GLY A 332 -37.25 -4.61 5.99
CA GLY A 332 -35.90 -4.24 6.45
C GLY A 332 -35.39 -3.00 5.74
N TYR A 333 -34.11 -2.69 5.86
CA TYR A 333 -33.50 -1.59 5.11
C TYR A 333 -32.25 -2.06 4.38
N ILE A 334 -31.89 -1.33 3.32
CA ILE A 334 -30.64 -1.51 2.57
C ILE A 334 -29.83 -0.24 2.71
N GLU A 335 -28.54 -0.41 2.95
CA GLU A 335 -27.54 0.65 2.84
C GLU A 335 -26.56 0.27 1.76
N ASP A 336 -26.15 1.26 0.97
CA ASP A 336 -25.12 1.11 -0.04
C ASP A 336 -24.01 2.13 0.18
N ALA A 337 -22.77 1.69 -0.03
CA ALA A 337 -21.57 2.47 0.23
C ALA A 337 -20.55 2.27 -0.88
N ILE A 338 -19.81 3.34 -1.18
CA ILE A 338 -18.82 3.38 -2.23
C ILE A 338 -17.44 3.75 -1.71
N ASN A 339 -16.41 3.35 -2.46
CA ASN A 339 -15.08 3.91 -2.39
C ASN A 339 -14.57 4.29 -3.79
N ALA A 340 -13.55 5.13 -3.85
CA ALA A 340 -12.89 5.51 -5.08
C ALA A 340 -11.37 5.60 -4.87
N THR A 341 -10.59 5.03 -5.78
CA THR A 341 -9.13 5.00 -5.73
C THR A 341 -8.54 5.09 -7.14
N ALA A 342 -7.47 5.86 -7.30
CA ALA A 342 -6.69 5.96 -8.53
C ALA A 342 -5.38 5.16 -8.46
N GLY A 343 -5.30 4.20 -7.53
CA GLY A 343 -4.11 3.38 -7.30
C GLY A 343 -2.96 4.21 -6.71
N ILE A 344 -1.75 3.94 -7.21
CA ILE A 344 -0.53 4.60 -6.76
C ILE A 344 0.03 5.51 -7.85
N PHE A 345 0.51 6.66 -7.40
CA PHE A 345 1.38 7.53 -8.17
C PHE A 345 2.79 7.44 -7.60
N VAL A 346 3.73 6.98 -8.41
CA VAL A 346 5.16 7.10 -8.12
C VAL A 346 5.60 8.48 -8.59
N LEU A 347 5.77 9.40 -7.66
CA LEU A 347 6.16 10.78 -7.98
C LEU A 347 7.66 10.89 -8.29
N ARG A 348 8.47 10.04 -7.66
CA ARG A 348 9.95 10.09 -7.74
C ARG A 348 10.49 8.68 -7.96
N PRO A 349 10.47 8.15 -9.19
CA PRO A 349 10.88 6.78 -9.45
C PRO A 349 12.37 6.51 -9.16
N TRP A 350 13.19 7.55 -9.27
CA TRP A 350 14.63 7.52 -8.94
C TRP A 350 14.93 7.33 -7.44
N ALA A 351 13.93 7.43 -6.58
CA ALA A 351 14.07 7.20 -5.13
C ALA A 351 13.74 5.75 -4.72
N PHE A 352 13.81 4.78 -5.64
CA PHE A 352 13.46 3.37 -5.41
C PHE A 352 14.57 2.40 -5.79
N ALA A 353 14.88 1.45 -4.90
CA ALA A 353 15.62 0.24 -5.21
C ALA A 353 14.70 -0.98 -5.06
N ARG A 354 14.66 -1.81 -6.10
CA ARG A 354 13.82 -3.01 -6.18
C ARG A 354 14.71 -4.23 -6.34
N LYS A 355 14.49 -5.25 -5.52
CA LYS A 355 15.33 -6.46 -5.49
C LYS A 355 14.49 -7.73 -5.39
N THR A 356 14.83 -8.78 -6.14
CA THR A 356 14.32 -10.13 -5.85
C THR A 356 15.20 -10.77 -4.79
N ILE A 357 14.59 -11.40 -3.78
CA ILE A 357 15.30 -11.85 -2.57
C ILE A 357 15.21 -13.37 -2.33
N SER A 358 14.34 -14.07 -3.05
CA SER A 358 14.28 -15.54 -3.09
C SER A 358 15.22 -16.10 -4.15
N ALA A 359 15.50 -17.40 -4.06
CA ALA A 359 16.15 -18.13 -5.15
C ALA A 359 15.24 -18.16 -6.39
N SER A 360 15.86 -18.04 -7.59
CA SER A 360 15.20 -18.17 -8.89
C SER A 360 14.68 -19.57 -9.17
#